data_AF-A0A7W2RBG9-F1
#
_entry.id   AF-A0A7W2RBG9-F1
#
_cell.length_a   1.000
_cell.length_b   1.000
_cell.length_c   1.000
_cell.angle_alpha   90.00
_cell.angle_beta   90.00
_cell.angle_gamma   90.00
#
_symmetry.space_group_name_H-M   'P 1'
#
loop_
_entity.id
_entity.type
_entity.pdbx_description
1 polymer ?
#
loop_
_entity_poly.entity_id
_entity_poly.type
_entity_poly.pdbx_seq_one_letter_code
_entity_poly.pdbx_strand_id
1 'polypeptide(L)' 'MTKNEFNRMNTLSETVLSLTASASEIEEFYILLNLWKSSEEFNLEIGLPH' A
#
# COMPACT_ATOMS: atom_id res chain seq x y z
N MET A 1 5.77 -8.13 -1.47
CA MET A 1 6.01 -6.94 -2.32
C MET A 1 7.48 -6.54 -2.20
N THR A 2 8.02 -5.70 -3.09
CA THR A 2 9.38 -5.16 -2.99
C THR A 2 9.40 -3.82 -2.25
N LYS A 3 10.59 -3.37 -1.79
CA LYS A 3 10.75 -2.05 -1.17
C LYS A 3 10.32 -0.89 -2.08
N ASN A 4 10.54 -1.02 -3.39
CA ASN A 4 10.12 -0.01 -4.36
C ASN A 4 8.59 0.04 -4.50
N GLU A 5 7.93 -1.12 -4.54
CA GLU A 5 6.46 -1.23 -4.55
C GLU A 5 5.85 -0.66 -3.26
N PHE A 6 6.48 -0.89 -2.11
CA PHE A 6 6.04 -0.32 -0.85
C PHE A 6 6.17 1.21 -0.84
N ASN A 7 7.31 1.75 -1.28
CA ASN A 7 7.49 3.21 -1.41
C ASN A 7 6.48 3.82 -2.37
N ARG A 8 6.22 3.16 -3.52
CA ARG A 8 5.21 3.58 -4.49
C ARG A 8 3.82 3.60 -3.89
N MET A 9 3.45 2.57 -3.13
CA MET A 9 2.17 2.49 -2.41
C MET A 9 2.02 3.66 -1.43
N ASN A 10 3.06 4.02 -0.69
CA ASN A 10 3.02 5.16 0.24
C ASN A 10 2.80 6.48 -0.50
N THR A 11 3.51 6.74 -1.60
CA THR A 11 3.28 7.94 -2.43
C THR A 11 1.86 7.99 -3.01
N LEU A 12 1.34 6.84 -3.45
CA LEU A 12 -0.03 6.75 -3.95
C LEU A 12 -1.06 6.97 -2.83
N SER A 13 -0.78 6.56 -1.60
CA SER A 13 -1.68 6.78 -0.46
C SER A 13 -1.95 8.28 -0.23
N GLU A 14 -0.91 9.12 -0.31
CA GLU A 14 -1.03 10.58 -0.18
C GLU A 14 -1.81 11.18 -1.35
N THR A 15 -1.59 10.66 -2.56
CA THR A 15 -2.21 11.15 -3.80
C THR A 15 -3.69 10.76 -3.91
N VAL A 16 -4.05 9.55 -3.44
CA VAL A 16 -5.44 9.08 -3.36
C VAL A 16 -6.20 9.85 -2.28
N LEU A 17 -5.58 10.13 -1.13
CA LEU A 17 -6.18 10.93 -0.05
C LEU A 17 -6.38 12.40 -0.45
N SER A 18 -5.54 12.96 -1.32
CA SER A 18 -5.68 14.33 -1.82
C SER A 18 -6.76 14.51 -2.89
N LEU A 19 -7.50 13.45 -3.28
CA LEU A 19 -8.54 13.44 -4.33
C LEU A 19 -8.05 13.89 -5.71
N THR A 20 -6.74 13.95 -5.94
CA THR A 20 -6.12 14.29 -7.22
C THR A 20 -5.68 13.05 -8.01
N ALA A 21 -5.82 11.86 -7.43
CA ALA A 21 -5.46 10.61 -8.09
C ALA A 21 -6.34 10.34 -9.32
N SER A 22 -5.69 9.93 -10.40
CA SER A 22 -6.35 9.35 -11.56
C SER A 22 -6.94 7.97 -11.22
N ALA A 23 -7.90 7.51 -12.04
CA ALA A 23 -8.48 6.17 -11.87
C ALA A 23 -7.43 5.06 -11.89
N SER A 24 -6.39 5.18 -12.73
CA SER A 24 -5.27 4.24 -12.80
C SER A 24 -4.40 4.24 -11.54
N GLU A 25 -4.17 5.41 -10.93
CA GLU A 25 -3.40 5.51 -9.67
C GLU A 25 -4.17 4.93 -8.49
N ILE A 26 -5.50 5.09 -8.48
CA ILE A 26 -6.37 4.46 -7.49
C ILE A 26 -6.33 2.93 -7.64
N GLU A 27 -6.41 2.42 -8.86
CA GLU A 27 -6.32 0.98 -9.14
C GLU A 27 -4.94 0.42 -8.75
N GLU A 28 -3.85 1.10 -9.14
CA GLU A 28 -2.48 0.75 -8.76
C GLU A 28 -2.32 0.70 -7.23
N PHE A 29 -2.86 1.70 -6.52
CA PHE A 29 -2.86 1.73 -5.06
C PHE A 29 -3.56 0.52 -4.46
N TYR A 30 -4.75 0.15 -4.93
CA TYR A 30 -5.49 -0.99 -4.39
C TYR A 30 -4.79 -2.33 -4.65
N ILE A 31 -4.15 -2.49 -5.81
CA ILE A 31 -3.33 -3.68 -6.11
C ILE A 31 -2.17 -3.78 -5.11
N LEU A 32 -1.42 -2.69 -4.93
CA LEU A 32 -0.29 -2.65 -4.01
C LEU A 32 -0.71 -2.84 -2.54
N LEU A 33 -1.86 -2.28 -2.14
CA LEU A 33 -2.44 -2.45 -0.81
C LEU A 33 -2.79 -3.92 -0.52
N ASN A 34 -3.37 -4.61 -1.50
CA ASN A 34 -3.67 -6.04 -1.37
C ASN A 34 -2.39 -6.89 -1.29
N LEU A 35 -1.38 -6.54 -2.10
CA LEU A 35 -0.06 -7.19 -2.02
C LEU A 35 0.58 -6.98 -0.65
N TRP A 36 0.51 -5.76 -0.10
CA TRP A 36 1.01 -5.46 1.24
C TRP A 36 0.31 -6.26 2.32
N LYS A 37 -1.03 -6.34 2.32
CA LYS A 37 -1.82 -7.15 3.26
C LYS A 37 -1.47 -8.64 3.23
N SER A 38 -1.04 -9.14 2.08
CA SER A 38 -0.59 -10.53 1.93
C SER A 38 0.90 -10.74 2.20
N SER A 39 1.67 -9.68 2.46
CA SER A 39 3.13 -9.74 2.51
C SER A 39 3.62 -9.93 3.95
N GLU A 40 4.01 -11.13 4.36
CA GLU A 40 4.52 -11.42 5.72
C GLU A 40 5.67 -10.50 6.18
N GLU A 41 6.54 -10.07 5.26
CA GLU A 41 7.69 -9.18 5.56
C GLU A 41 7.27 -7.74 5.94
N PHE A 42 6.21 -7.22 5.31
CA PHE A 42 5.77 -5.83 5.47
C PHE A 42 4.46 -5.71 6.24
N ASN A 43 3.73 -6.81 6.34
CA ASN A 43 2.63 -7.03 7.25
C ASN A 43 3.26 -7.44 8.59
N LEU A 44 4.00 -6.51 9.20
CA LEU A 44 4.34 -6.62 10.60
C LEU A 44 3.01 -6.81 11.32
N GLU A 45 2.73 -8.04 11.77
CA GLU A 45 1.67 -8.24 12.75
C GLU A 45 1.86 -7.15 13.79
N ILE A 46 0.93 -6.20 13.84
CA ILE A 46 0.84 -5.26 14.94
C ILE A 46 0.73 -6.20 16.14
N GLY A 47 1.84 -6.37 16.86
CA GLY A 47 1.98 -7.38 17.89
C GLY A 47 0.83 -7.23 18.86
N LEU A 48 -0.20 -8.05 18.68
CA LEU A 48 -1.20 -8.24 19.69
C LEU A 48 -0.53 -9.18 20.69
N PRO A 49 -0.28 -8.72 21.93
CA PRO A 49 0.27 -9.59 22.94
C PRO A 49 -0.74 -10.73 23.15
N HIS A 50 -0.30 -11.96 22.85
CA HIS A 50 -0.99 -13.17 23.29
C HIS A 50 -0.96 -13.30 24.81
#